data_AF-A0A1I8GDA3-F1
#
_entry.id   AF-A0A1I8GDA3-F1
#
_cell.length_a   1.000
_cell.length_b   1.000
_cell.length_c   1.000
_cell.angle_alpha   90.00
_cell.angle_beta   90.00
_cell.angle_gamma   90.00
#
_symmetry.space_group_name_H-M   'P 1'
#
loop_
_entity.id
_entity.type
_entity.pdbx_description
1 polymer ?
#
loop_
_entity_poly.entity_id
_entity_poly.type
_entity_poly.pdbx_seq_one_letter_code
_entity_poly.pdbx_strand_id
1 'polypeptide(L)'
;MMKKISDQAGLSRVYTNHCIRSKTVTNLIDNGHTMEEIKAVKGHRSNDSVSRYTKRISEKRKINVSHSLTAGLHQDSTKTEVFTVSH
;
A
#
# COMPACT_ATOMS: atom_id res chain seq x y z
N MET A 1 2.15 7.20 26.02
CA MET A 1 1.19 6.10 25.79
C MET A 1 1.88 4.89 25.16
N MET A 2 2.25 4.89 23.87
CA MET A 2 2.88 3.70 23.26
C MET A 2 4.24 3.33 23.85
N LYS A 3 5.05 4.34 24.25
CA LYS A 3 6.36 4.10 24.88
C LYS A 3 6.27 3.19 26.11
N LYS A 4 5.29 3.45 26.98
CA LYS A 4 5.05 2.69 28.22
C LYS A 4 4.56 1.27 27.90
N ILE A 5 3.64 1.15 26.95
CA ILE A 5 3.12 -0.15 26.49
C ILE A 5 4.25 -1.01 25.92
N SER A 6 5.13 -0.41 25.12
CA SER A 6 6.26 -1.10 24.48
C SER A 6 7.28 -1.64 25.49
N ASP A 7 7.51 -0.88 26.56
CA ASP A 7 8.40 -1.22 27.66
C ASP A 7 7.81 -2.35 28.52
N GLN A 8 6.53 -2.21 28.90
CA GLN A 8 5.79 -3.23 29.64
C GLN A 8 5.65 -4.56 28.89
N ALA A 9 5.56 -4.51 27.56
CA ALA A 9 5.46 -5.71 26.72
C ALA A 9 6.82 -6.35 26.39
N GLY A 10 7.94 -5.80 26.88
CA GLY A 10 9.28 -6.36 26.65
C GLY A 10 9.66 -6.43 25.17
N LEU A 11 9.18 -5.50 24.33
CA LEU A 11 9.49 -5.50 22.91
C LEU A 11 10.98 -5.23 22.68
N SER A 12 11.53 -5.79 21.59
CA SER A 12 12.95 -5.63 21.22
C SER A 12 13.40 -4.18 21.04
N ARG A 13 12.44 -3.26 20.84
CA ARG A 13 12.65 -1.81 20.76
C ARG A 13 11.48 -1.09 21.38
N VAL A 14 11.76 0.11 21.91
CA VAL A 14 10.73 1.01 22.43
C VAL A 14 10.08 1.79 21.29
N TYR A 15 8.81 1.50 21.01
CA TYR A 15 8.05 2.17 19.97
C TYR A 15 7.30 3.39 20.51
N THR A 16 7.24 4.44 19.70
CA THR A 16 6.47 5.66 20.01
C THR A 16 5.18 5.72 19.18
N ASN A 17 4.26 6.61 19.56
CA ASN A 17 3.05 6.86 18.79
C ASN A 17 3.38 7.22 17.32
N HIS A 18 4.52 7.89 17.08
CA HIS A 18 4.99 8.22 15.74
C HIS A 18 5.35 6.95 14.93
N CYS A 19 5.98 5.95 15.56
CA CYS A 19 6.29 4.68 14.90
C CYS A 19 5.03 3.96 14.42
N ILE A 20 3.99 3.91 15.27
CA ILE A 20 2.71 3.30 14.92
C ILE A 20 2.04 4.09 13.80
N ARG A 21 2.00 5.42 13.94
CA ARG A 21 1.43 6.32 12.93
C ARG A 21 2.09 6.14 11.57
N SER A 22 3.42 6.01 11.52
CA SER A 22 4.23 5.72 10.34
C SER A 22 3.89 4.35 9.75
N LYS A 23 3.90 3.29 10.58
CA LYS A 23 3.59 1.92 10.15
C LYS A 23 2.19 1.79 9.53
N THR A 24 1.19 2.48 10.08
CA THR A 24 -0.16 2.52 9.50
C THR A 24 -0.14 3.09 8.07
N VAL A 25 0.59 4.19 7.84
CA VAL A 25 0.67 4.82 6.51
C VAL A 25 1.35 3.88 5.51
N THR A 26 2.48 3.28 5.88
CA THR A 26 3.16 2.30 5.02
C THR A 26 2.24 1.13 4.68
N ASN A 27 1.49 0.62 5.66
CA ASN A 27 0.57 -0.48 5.43
C ASN A 27 -0.55 -0.10 4.44
N LEU A 28 -1.14 1.10 4.56
CA LEU A 28 -2.15 1.56 3.60
C LEU A 28 -1.58 1.68 2.18
N ILE A 29 -0.36 2.21 2.04
CA ILE A 29 0.34 2.29 0.73
C ILE A 29 0.57 0.90 0.15
N ASP A 30 0.99 -0.06 0.97
CA ASP A 30 1.26 -1.43 0.54
C ASP A 30 -0.02 -2.16 0.06
N ASN A 31 -1.16 -1.87 0.68
CA ASN A 31 -2.47 -2.35 0.24
C ASN A 31 -3.01 -1.60 -0.99
N GLY A 32 -2.35 -0.52 -1.41
CA GLY A 32 -2.65 0.18 -2.66
C GLY A 32 -3.60 1.34 -2.56
N HIS A 33 -3.85 1.84 -1.36
CA HIS A 33 -4.64 3.05 -1.17
C HIS A 33 -3.92 4.27 -1.71
N THR A 34 -4.69 5.20 -2.27
CA THR A 34 -4.15 6.45 -2.79
C THR A 34 -3.76 7.39 -1.66
N MET A 35 -2.94 8.39 -2.00
CA MET A 35 -2.53 9.40 -1.04
C MET A 35 -3.70 10.28 -0.59
N GLU A 36 -4.75 10.46 -1.41
CA GLU A 36 -5.96 11.17 -0.97
C GLU A 36 -6.71 10.37 0.10
N GLU A 37 -6.95 9.08 -0.14
CA GLU A 37 -7.65 8.18 0.78
C GLU A 37 -6.94 8.12 2.14
N ILE A 38 -5.62 7.96 2.11
CA ILE A 38 -4.80 7.89 3.33
C ILE A 38 -4.85 9.20 4.12
N LYS A 39 -4.85 10.35 3.44
CA LYS A 39 -4.93 11.66 4.10
C LYS A 39 -6.29 11.87 4.73
N ALA A 40 -7.37 11.51 4.03
CA ALA A 40 -8.73 11.58 4.54
C ALA A 40 -8.87 10.79 5.85
N VAL A 41 -8.38 9.55 5.87
CA VAL A 41 -8.43 8.68 7.06
C VAL A 41 -7.53 9.20 8.20
N LYS A 42 -6.36 9.76 7.88
CA LYS A 42 -5.37 10.18 8.90
C LYS A 42 -5.58 11.59 9.43
N GLY A 43 -6.49 12.37 8.86
CA GLY A 43 -6.78 13.76 9.26
C GLY A 43 -5.59 14.72 9.13
N HIS A 44 -4.61 14.42 8.27
CA HIS A 44 -3.39 15.21 8.16
C HIS A 44 -3.54 16.34 7.13
N ARG A 45 -3.29 17.60 7.54
CA ARG A 45 -3.33 18.79 6.68
C ARG A 45 -2.08 18.98 5.80
N SER A 46 -0.95 18.35 6.13
CA SER A 46 0.33 18.56 5.43
C SER A 46 0.73 17.36 4.56
N ASN A 47 0.96 17.59 3.27
CA ASN A 47 1.39 16.59 2.29
C ASN A 47 2.82 16.06 2.52
N ASP A 48 3.68 16.91 3.10
CA ASP A 48 5.14 16.67 3.16
C ASP A 48 5.52 15.46 4.03
N SER A 49 4.85 15.29 5.17
CA SER A 49 5.10 14.18 6.09
C SER A 49 4.62 12.84 5.55
N VAL A 50 3.66 12.81 4.63
CA VAL A 50 3.18 11.55 4.02
C VAL A 50 4.04 11.15 2.82
N SER A 51 4.55 12.14 2.07
CA SER A 51 5.43 11.93 0.91
C SER A 51 6.72 11.16 1.26
N ARG A 52 7.25 11.31 2.48
CA ARG A 52 8.43 10.55 2.91
C ARG A 52 8.19 9.03 2.95
N TYR A 53 6.94 8.59 3.08
CA TYR A 53 6.60 7.17 3.07
C TYR A 53 6.42 6.59 1.66
N THR A 54 6.13 7.41 0.65
CA THR A 54 5.94 6.93 -0.74
C THR A 54 7.26 6.71 -1.46
N LYS A 55 8.36 7.32 -1.01
CA LYS A 55 9.70 7.12 -1.58
C LYS A 55 10.20 5.67 -1.46
N ARG A 56 9.64 4.88 -0.55
CA ARG A 56 10.05 3.50 -0.30
C ARG A 56 8.84 2.57 -0.43
N ILE A 57 8.61 2.09 -1.66
CA ILE A 57 7.63 1.05 -1.95
C ILE A 57 8.14 -0.29 -1.38
N SER A 58 7.29 -1.04 -0.68
CA SER A 58 7.68 -2.35 -0.15
C SER A 58 7.95 -3.37 -1.26
N GLU A 59 8.75 -4.40 -0.95
CA GLU A 59 8.95 -5.55 -1.86
C GLU A 59 7.61 -6.18 -2.26
N LYS A 60 6.69 -6.33 -1.30
CA LYS A 60 5.35 -6.86 -1.55
C LYS A 60 4.61 -6.04 -2.60
N ARG A 61 4.65 -4.70 -2.50
CA ARG A 61 4.00 -3.82 -3.48
C ARG A 61 4.66 -3.93 -4.85
N LYS A 62 6.00 -4.02 -4.91
CA LYS A 62 6.74 -4.21 -6.17
C LYS A 62 6.34 -5.53 -6.85
N ILE A 63 6.31 -6.63 -6.10
CA ILE A 63 5.87 -7.94 -6.60
C ILE A 63 4.44 -7.86 -7.13
N ASN A 64 3.52 -7.24 -6.40
CA ASN A 64 2.14 -7.07 -6.86
C ASN A 64 2.05 -6.28 -8.17
N VAL A 65 2.79 -5.18 -8.30
CA VAL A 65 2.80 -4.38 -9.53
C VAL A 65 3.36 -5.20 -10.70
N SER A 66 4.44 -5.95 -10.49
CA SER A 66 4.99 -6.85 -11.51
C SER A 66 3.97 -7.92 -11.92
N HIS A 67 3.29 -8.57 -10.96
CA HIS A 67 2.25 -9.54 -11.25
C HIS A 67 1.08 -8.93 -12.05
N SER A 68 0.63 -7.73 -11.69
CA SER A 68 -0.42 -7.04 -12.42
C SER A 68 -0.01 -6.73 -13.86
N LEU A 69 1.25 -6.32 -14.09
CA LEU A 69 1.77 -6.08 -15.43
C LEU A 69 1.83 -7.37 -16.25
N THR A 70 2.40 -8.44 -15.69
CA THR A 70 2.46 -9.75 -16.35
C THR A 70 1.06 -10.28 -16.68
N ALA A 71 0.11 -10.16 -15.75
CA ALA A 71 -1.26 -10.58 -15.98
C ALA A 71 -1.92 -9.79 -17.12
N GLY A 72 -1.73 -8.47 -17.19
CA GLY A 72 -2.25 -7.64 -18.27
C GLY A 72 -1.68 -8.01 -19.64
N LEU A 73 -0.38 -8.34 -19.71
CA LEU A 73 0.27 -8.76 -20.96
C LEU A 73 -0.24 -10.13 -21.46
N HIS A 74 -0.58 -11.04 -20.57
CA HIS A 74 -1.08 -12.38 -20.95
C HIS A 74 -2.56 -12.39 -21.36
N GLN A 75 -3.35 -11.38 -20.98
CA GLN A 75 -4.77 -11.28 -21.35
C GLN A 75 -4.99 -10.90 -22.82
N ASP A 76 -3.97 -10.42 -23.53
CA ASP A 76 -4.06 -10.07 -24.96
C ASP A 76 -4.01 -11.30 -25.90
N SER A 77 -3.61 -12.46 -25.37
CA SER A 77 -3.49 -13.71 -26.15
C SER A 77 -4.75 -14.59 -26.16
N THR A 78 -5.84 -14.18 -25.49
CA THR A 78 -7.08 -14.98 -25.40
C THR A 78 -8.32 -14.20 -25.87
N LYS A 79 -8.22 -13.44 -26.96
CA LYS A 79 -9.37 -12.95 -27.71
C LYS A 79 -9.36 -13.52 -29.13
N THR A 80 -9.60 -14.83 -29.23
CA THR A 80 -9.88 -15.52 -30.49
C THR A 80 -11.35 -15.91 -30.52
N GLU A 81 -12.08 -15.23 -31.43
CA GLU A 81 -13.23 -15.71 -32.21
C GLU A 81 -14.51 -16.16 -31.48
N VAL A 82 -15.54 -15.31 -31.53
CA VAL A 82 -16.90 -15.76 -31.93
C VAL A 82 -17.56 -14.65 -32.74
N PHE A 83 -17.34 -14.70 -34.05
CA PHE A 83 -18.12 -13.98 -35.04
C PHE A 83 -19.37 -14.81 -35.33
N THR A 84 -20.49 -14.56 -34.65
CA THR A 84 -21.78 -15.13 -35.04
C THR A 84 -22.41 -14.21 -36.09
N VAL A 85 -22.25 -14.56 -37.37
CA VAL A 85 -23.09 -14.01 -38.45
C VAL A 85 -24.48 -14.62 -38.33
N SER A 86 -25.48 -13.77 -38.20
CA SER A 86 -26.89 -14.11 -38.38
C SER A 86 -27.31 -13.84 -39.82
N HIS A 87 -27.64 -14.89 -40.57
CA HIS A 87 -28.80 -14.93 -41.47
C HIS A 87 -29.18 -16.37 -41.78
#